data_AF-S2XK97-F1
#
_entry.id   AF-S2XK97-F1
#
_cell.length_a   1.000
_cell.length_b   1.000
_cell.length_c   1.000
_cell.angle_alpha   90.00
_cell.angle_beta   90.00
_cell.angle_gamma   90.00
#
_symmetry.space_group_name_H-M   'P 1'
#
loop_
_entity.id
_entity.type
_entity.pdbx_description
1 polymer ?
#
loop_
_entity_poly.entity_id
_entity_poly.type
_entity_poly.pdbx_seq_one_letter_code
_entity_poly.pdbx_strand_id
1 'polypeptide(L)'
;MIIESLPRKRKAFTIHLWVNLNQKAEDEVNLLFLIALLKPLKTYEDYVYKANAYSHIFQKEKAIATMEQAAIHPQFSIEERSSGYIYLGIRYSKMLNYRKASDCYHKGFELMIDEPFSYRSPFKQAIEAFIKNGDDVRAKFWLNNLLERQSYDKNFRKLAVLEKKLY
;
A
#
# COMPACT_ATOMS: atom_id res chain seq x y z
N MET A 1 -27.55 -11.48 15.44
CA MET A 1 -28.52 -12.05 16.40
C MET A 1 -29.91 -11.38 16.39
N ILE A 2 -30.14 -10.24 15.70
CA ILE A 2 -31.44 -9.50 15.79
C ILE A 2 -32.42 -9.79 14.62
N ILE A 3 -31.93 -10.20 13.44
CA ILE A 3 -32.79 -10.40 12.25
C ILE A 3 -33.54 -11.75 12.28
N GLU A 4 -33.04 -12.74 13.02
CA GLU A 4 -33.61 -14.09 13.05
C GLU A 4 -34.88 -14.23 13.87
N SER A 5 -35.13 -13.33 14.83
CA SER A 5 -36.32 -13.31 15.69
C SER A 5 -37.52 -12.56 15.08
N LEU A 6 -37.39 -12.00 13.87
CA LEU A 6 -38.46 -11.21 13.24
C LEU A 6 -39.49 -12.08 12.49
N PRO A 7 -40.78 -11.70 12.48
CA PRO A 7 -41.80 -12.36 11.67
C PRO A 7 -41.44 -12.31 10.17
N ARG A 8 -41.75 -13.37 9.42
CA ARG A 8 -41.32 -13.60 8.01
C ARG A 8 -41.44 -12.37 7.11
N LYS A 9 -42.58 -11.66 7.17
CA LYS A 9 -42.83 -10.45 6.35
C LYS A 9 -41.92 -9.27 6.73
N ARG A 10 -41.64 -9.09 8.03
CA ARG A 10 -40.71 -8.06 8.50
C ARG A 10 -39.26 -8.42 8.16
N LYS A 11 -38.88 -9.69 8.29
CA LYS A 11 -37.54 -10.18 7.91
C LYS A 11 -37.22 -9.91 6.43
N ALA A 12 -38.16 -10.16 5.53
CA ALA A 12 -38.00 -9.89 4.09
C ALA A 12 -37.84 -8.39 3.80
N PHE A 13 -38.64 -7.53 4.43
CA PHE A 13 -38.53 -6.07 4.28
C PHE A 13 -37.18 -5.54 4.79
N THR A 14 -36.72 -5.99 5.96
CA THR A 14 -35.44 -5.56 6.52
C THR A 14 -34.25 -6.01 5.67
N ILE A 15 -34.29 -7.24 5.12
CA ILE A 15 -33.25 -7.73 4.20
C ILE A 15 -33.23 -6.90 2.92
N HIS A 16 -34.39 -6.63 2.32
CA HIS A 16 -34.46 -5.83 1.09
C HIS A 16 -33.96 -4.40 1.30
N LEU A 17 -34.34 -3.75 2.41
CA LEU A 17 -33.86 -2.41 2.75
C LEU A 17 -32.33 -2.41 2.97
N TRP A 18 -31.79 -3.40 3.67
CA TRP A 18 -30.35 -3.53 3.91
C TRP A 18 -29.57 -3.74 2.60
N VAL A 19 -30.06 -4.59 1.70
CA VAL A 19 -29.45 -4.81 0.37
C VAL A 19 -29.45 -3.52 -0.44
N ASN A 20 -30.57 -2.79 -0.50
CA ASN A 20 -30.65 -1.54 -1.26
C ASN A 20 -29.74 -0.44 -0.69
N LEU A 21 -29.62 -0.33 0.64
CA LEU A 21 -28.71 0.62 1.27
C LEU A 21 -27.24 0.29 0.97
N ASN A 22 -26.87 -0.99 0.99
CA ASN A 22 -25.53 -1.42 0.62
C ASN A 22 -25.23 -1.16 -0.86
N GLN A 23 -26.18 -1.47 -1.76
CA GLN A 23 -26.01 -1.21 -3.18
C GLN A 23 -25.81 0.29 -3.46
N LYS A 24 -26.63 1.15 -2.84
CA LYS A 24 -26.50 2.59 -2.99
C LYS A 24 -25.13 3.10 -2.49
N ALA A 25 -24.66 2.59 -1.34
CA ALA A 25 -23.34 2.94 -0.83
C ALA A 25 -22.22 2.48 -1.77
N GLU A 26 -22.33 1.28 -2.35
CA GLU A 26 -21.39 0.77 -3.34
C GLU A 26 -21.37 1.64 -4.61
N ASP A 27 -22.54 2.05 -5.10
CA ASP A 27 -22.68 2.93 -6.26
C ASP A 27 -22.07 4.31 -6.02
N GLU A 28 -22.27 4.90 -4.84
CA GLU A 28 -21.64 6.16 -4.43
C GLU A 28 -20.11 6.06 -4.38
N VAL A 29 -19.58 4.96 -3.83
CA VAL A 29 -18.14 4.69 -3.81
C VAL A 29 -17.58 4.51 -5.22
N ASN A 30 -18.28 3.75 -6.07
CA ASN A 30 -17.90 3.54 -7.46
C ASN A 30 -17.86 4.88 -8.23
N LEU A 31 -18.84 5.75 -8.00
CA LEU A 31 -18.89 7.08 -8.62
C LEU A 31 -17.68 7.94 -8.22
N LEU A 32 -17.30 7.94 -6.94
CA LEU A 32 -16.10 8.65 -6.47
C LEU A 32 -14.83 8.17 -7.21
N PHE A 33 -14.68 6.85 -7.39
CA PHE A 33 -13.54 6.31 -8.13
C PHE A 33 -13.59 6.63 -9.62
N LEU A 34 -14.77 6.70 -10.25
CA LEU A 34 -14.87 7.14 -11.65
C LEU A 34 -14.48 8.62 -11.81
N ILE A 35 -14.90 9.49 -10.90
CA ILE A 35 -14.49 10.91 -10.89
C ILE A 35 -12.98 11.04 -10.73
N ALA A 36 -12.36 10.20 -9.89
CA ALA A 36 -10.90 10.15 -9.73
C ALA A 36 -10.15 9.94 -11.05
N LEU A 37 -10.69 9.10 -11.95
CA LEU A 37 -10.04 8.76 -13.21
C LEU A 37 -10.01 9.93 -14.20
N LEU A 38 -10.96 10.85 -14.09
CA LEU A 38 -11.07 12.04 -14.93
C LEU A 38 -10.19 13.20 -14.41
N LYS A 39 -9.75 13.16 -13.15
CA LYS A 39 -8.94 14.22 -12.56
C LYS A 39 -7.57 14.31 -13.26
N PRO A 40 -7.08 15.53 -13.58
CA PRO A 40 -5.72 15.71 -14.07
C PRO A 40 -4.71 15.33 -12.97
N LEU A 41 -3.57 14.79 -13.39
CA LEU A 41 -2.48 14.41 -12.50
C LEU A 41 -1.55 15.61 -12.31
N LYS A 42 -1.58 16.24 -11.12
CA LYS A 42 -0.72 17.40 -10.80
C LYS A 42 0.12 17.16 -9.55
N THR A 43 -0.49 16.68 -8.47
CA THR A 43 0.21 16.39 -7.21
C THR A 43 0.41 14.89 -7.02
N TYR A 44 1.32 14.49 -6.12
CA TYR A 44 1.51 13.08 -5.80
C TYR A 44 0.21 12.40 -5.35
N GLU A 45 -0.64 13.10 -4.59
CA GLU A 45 -1.93 12.60 -4.14
C GLU A 45 -2.88 12.31 -5.31
N ASP A 46 -2.82 13.09 -6.39
CA ASP A 46 -3.62 12.80 -7.60
C ASP A 46 -3.23 11.45 -8.21
N TYR A 47 -1.94 11.14 -8.26
CA TYR A 47 -1.44 9.85 -8.75
C TYR A 47 -1.88 8.71 -7.83
N VAL A 48 -1.72 8.86 -6.51
CA VAL A 48 -2.14 7.84 -5.53
C VAL A 48 -3.64 7.59 -5.62
N TYR A 49 -4.44 8.65 -5.69
CA TYR A 49 -5.89 8.56 -5.76
C TYR A 49 -6.33 7.87 -7.05
N LYS A 50 -5.75 8.23 -8.20
CA LYS A 50 -6.03 7.59 -9.48
C LYS A 50 -5.58 6.13 -9.53
N ALA A 51 -4.43 5.80 -8.96
CA ALA A 51 -3.96 4.41 -8.85
C ALA A 51 -4.87 3.56 -7.97
N ASN A 52 -5.39 4.12 -6.87
CA ASN A 52 -6.38 3.46 -6.03
C ASN A 52 -7.71 3.27 -6.77
N ALA A 53 -8.14 4.25 -7.57
CA ALA A 53 -9.32 4.13 -8.42
C ALA A 53 -9.18 3.01 -9.46
N TYR A 54 -8.05 2.96 -10.18
CA TYR A 54 -7.78 1.84 -11.09
C TYR A 54 -7.75 0.50 -10.35
N SER A 55 -7.18 0.43 -9.15
CA SER A 55 -7.17 -0.78 -8.34
C SER A 55 -8.57 -1.23 -7.93
N HIS A 56 -9.45 -0.28 -7.59
CA HIS A 56 -10.84 -0.54 -7.21
C HIS A 56 -11.63 -1.19 -8.35
N ILE A 57 -11.44 -0.70 -9.57
CA ILE A 57 -12.07 -1.28 -10.78
C ILE A 57 -11.21 -2.39 -11.44
N PHE A 58 -10.36 -3.04 -10.65
CA PHE A 58 -9.54 -4.19 -11.05
C PHE A 58 -8.55 -3.97 -12.21
N GLN A 59 -8.23 -2.72 -12.57
CA GLN A 59 -7.25 -2.35 -13.59
C GLN A 59 -5.84 -2.21 -12.98
N LYS A 60 -5.28 -3.34 -12.52
CA LYS A 60 -4.02 -3.38 -11.76
C LYS A 60 -2.83 -2.79 -12.52
N GLU A 61 -2.74 -3.05 -13.82
CA GLU A 61 -1.65 -2.61 -14.68
C GLU A 61 -1.64 -1.08 -14.80
N LYS A 62 -2.82 -0.46 -14.92
CA LYS A 62 -2.95 1.00 -14.94
C LYS A 62 -2.64 1.64 -13.60
N ALA A 63 -3.02 0.99 -12.50
CA ALA A 63 -2.64 1.43 -11.16
C ALA A 63 -1.11 1.44 -10.99
N ILE A 64 -0.44 0.37 -11.43
CA ILE A 64 1.02 0.25 -11.41
C ILE A 64 1.65 1.34 -12.29
N ALA A 65 1.23 1.47 -13.55
CA ALA A 65 1.79 2.46 -14.48
C ALA A 65 1.63 3.89 -13.97
N THR A 66 0.50 4.21 -13.34
CA THR A 66 0.26 5.52 -12.70
C THR A 66 1.30 5.77 -11.60
N MET A 67 1.55 4.80 -10.74
CA MET A 67 2.53 4.97 -9.65
C MET A 67 3.98 4.89 -10.10
N GLU A 68 4.28 4.18 -11.19
CA GLU A 68 5.59 4.21 -11.84
C GLU A 68 5.91 5.62 -12.35
N GLN A 69 4.93 6.32 -12.95
CA GLN A 69 5.08 7.72 -13.34
C GLN A 69 5.34 8.63 -12.13
N ALA A 70 4.61 8.44 -11.03
CA ALA A 70 4.80 9.22 -9.81
C ALA A 70 6.20 9.01 -9.19
N ALA A 71 6.66 7.75 -9.13
CA ALA A 71 7.93 7.40 -8.51
C ALA A 71 9.16 8.00 -9.21
N ILE A 72 9.04 8.32 -10.50
CA ILE A 72 10.12 8.94 -11.30
C ILE A 72 9.86 10.41 -11.62
N HIS A 73 8.76 11.00 -11.12
CA HIS A 73 8.37 12.35 -11.50
C HIS A 73 9.41 13.37 -10.98
N PRO A 74 10.11 14.12 -11.84
CA PRO A 74 11.28 14.91 -11.45
C PRO A 74 10.96 16.09 -10.55
N GLN A 75 9.71 16.57 -10.56
CA GLN A 75 9.27 17.68 -9.70
C GLN A 75 8.78 17.22 -8.32
N PHE A 76 8.62 15.91 -8.11
CA PHE A 76 8.23 15.38 -6.81
C PHE A 76 9.46 15.28 -5.89
N SER A 77 9.22 15.56 -4.62
CA SER A 77 10.21 15.45 -3.56
C SER A 77 10.79 14.03 -3.48
N ILE A 78 11.91 13.89 -2.78
CA ILE A 78 12.50 12.58 -2.48
C ILE A 78 11.50 11.71 -1.70
N GLU A 79 10.78 12.29 -0.74
CA GLU A 79 9.77 11.56 0.04
C GLU A 79 8.62 11.06 -0.85
N GLU A 80 8.08 11.90 -1.74
CA GLU A 80 7.00 11.50 -2.65
C GLU A 80 7.44 10.39 -3.60
N ARG A 81 8.63 10.50 -4.20
CA ARG A 81 9.18 9.46 -5.09
C ARG A 81 9.44 8.16 -4.33
N SER A 82 10.03 8.25 -3.13
CA SER A 82 10.20 7.11 -2.23
C SER A 82 8.87 6.44 -1.91
N SER A 83 7.87 7.22 -1.51
CA SER A 83 6.50 6.77 -1.24
C SER A 83 5.88 6.06 -2.44
N GLY A 84 6.12 6.57 -3.66
CA GLY A 84 5.71 5.92 -4.91
C GLY A 84 6.33 4.53 -5.10
N TYR A 85 7.63 4.40 -4.85
CA TYR A 85 8.31 3.10 -4.88
C TYR A 85 7.82 2.15 -3.77
N ILE A 86 7.62 2.64 -2.54
CA ILE A 86 7.06 1.83 -1.45
C ILE A 86 5.65 1.34 -1.81
N TYR A 87 4.81 2.19 -2.43
CA TYR A 87 3.51 1.79 -2.94
C TYR A 87 3.63 0.64 -3.94
N LEU A 88 4.50 0.77 -4.95
CA LEU A 88 4.75 -0.28 -5.93
C LEU A 88 5.24 -1.58 -5.26
N GLY A 89 6.13 -1.48 -4.27
CA GLY A 89 6.59 -2.62 -3.47
C GLY A 89 5.44 -3.37 -2.78
N ILE A 90 4.50 -2.63 -2.19
CA ILE A 90 3.29 -3.20 -1.57
C ILE A 90 2.42 -3.90 -2.61
N ARG A 91 2.21 -3.28 -3.78
CA ARG A 91 1.40 -3.86 -4.86
C ARG A 91 2.01 -5.14 -5.39
N TYR A 92 3.31 -5.15 -5.71
CA TYR A 92 3.98 -6.34 -6.21
C TYR A 92 4.04 -7.46 -5.16
N SER A 93 4.19 -7.14 -3.88
CA SER A 93 4.11 -8.12 -2.80
C SER A 93 2.74 -8.79 -2.73
N LYS A 94 1.64 -8.02 -2.87
CA LYS A 94 0.27 -8.55 -2.92
C LYS A 94 0.04 -9.46 -4.13
N MET A 95 0.80 -9.26 -5.21
CA MET A 95 0.80 -10.10 -6.41
C MET A 95 1.80 -11.27 -6.31
N LEU A 96 2.44 -11.48 -5.15
CA LEU A 96 3.49 -12.48 -4.92
C LEU A 96 4.71 -12.33 -5.85
N ASN A 97 4.89 -11.18 -6.50
CA ASN A 97 6.06 -10.87 -7.31
C ASN A 97 7.15 -10.27 -6.42
N TYR A 98 7.79 -11.12 -5.63
CA TYR A 98 8.76 -10.69 -4.62
C TYR A 98 10.02 -10.06 -5.21
N ARG A 99 10.42 -10.45 -6.42
CA ARG A 99 11.52 -9.81 -7.14
C ARG A 99 11.24 -8.33 -7.40
N LYS A 100 10.13 -8.02 -8.08
CA LYS A 100 9.77 -6.63 -8.35
C LYS A 100 9.46 -5.85 -7.07
N ALA A 101 8.85 -6.50 -6.08
CA ALA A 101 8.59 -5.88 -4.79
C ALA A 101 9.89 -5.45 -4.10
N SER A 102 10.87 -6.37 -4.02
CA SER A 102 12.19 -6.14 -3.47
C SER A 102 12.90 -4.98 -4.16
N ASP A 103 12.92 -4.94 -5.49
CA ASP A 103 13.54 -3.84 -6.24
C ASP A 103 12.88 -2.48 -5.97
N CYS A 104 11.54 -2.46 -5.86
CA CYS A 104 10.83 -1.22 -5.53
C CYS A 104 11.12 -0.77 -4.10
N TYR A 105 11.06 -1.67 -3.12
CA TYR A 105 11.37 -1.33 -1.73
C TYR A 105 12.80 -0.83 -1.57
N HIS A 106 13.76 -1.47 -2.24
CA HIS A 106 15.15 -1.03 -2.22
C HIS A 106 15.31 0.39 -2.75
N LYS A 107 14.74 0.71 -3.93
CA LYS A 107 14.78 2.07 -4.50
C LYS A 107 14.11 3.09 -3.58
N GLY A 108 12.97 2.74 -3.00
CA GLY A 108 12.27 3.61 -2.07
C GLY A 108 13.10 3.95 -0.84
N PHE A 109 13.74 2.95 -0.23
CA PHE A 109 14.62 3.17 0.92
C PHE A 109 15.93 3.87 0.56
N GLU A 110 16.53 3.54 -0.59
CA GLU A 110 17.75 4.16 -1.08
C GLU A 110 17.60 5.66 -1.29
N LEU A 111 16.46 6.11 -1.84
CA LEU A 111 16.16 7.54 -1.97
C LEU A 111 16.18 8.28 -0.62
N MET A 112 15.76 7.63 0.45
CA MET A 112 15.62 8.22 1.79
C MET A 112 16.75 7.79 2.74
N ILE A 113 17.86 7.25 2.22
CA ILE A 113 18.87 6.61 3.08
C ILE A 113 19.51 7.59 4.07
N ASP A 114 19.69 8.84 3.66
CA ASP A 114 20.27 9.89 4.51
C ASP A 114 19.21 10.78 5.18
N GLU A 115 17.93 10.54 4.90
CA GLU A 115 16.82 11.35 5.40
C GLU A 115 16.25 10.76 6.70
N PRO A 116 15.91 11.59 7.70
CA PRO A 116 15.18 11.13 8.87
C PRO A 116 13.72 10.88 8.50
N PHE A 117 13.24 9.66 8.73
CA PHE A 117 11.82 9.33 8.59
C PHE A 117 11.33 8.42 9.71
N SER A 118 10.08 8.61 10.11
CA SER A 118 9.42 7.79 11.12
C SER A 118 9.07 6.41 10.60
N TYR A 119 8.99 5.45 11.50
CA TYR A 119 8.55 4.09 11.22
C TYR A 119 7.17 4.09 10.56
N ARG A 120 7.03 3.30 9.47
CA ARG A 120 5.75 3.02 8.82
C ARG A 120 5.51 1.51 8.78
N SER A 121 4.23 1.12 8.82
CA SER A 121 3.83 -0.29 8.82
C SER A 121 4.36 -1.11 7.62
N PRO A 122 4.54 -0.56 6.40
CA PRO A 122 5.07 -1.34 5.27
C PRO A 122 6.54 -1.75 5.41
N PHE A 123 7.30 -1.22 6.36
CA PHE A 123 8.73 -1.54 6.48
C PHE A 123 8.96 -3.00 6.85
N LYS A 124 8.11 -3.58 7.71
CA LYS A 124 8.14 -5.02 7.99
C LYS A 124 7.91 -5.83 6.71
N GLN A 125 6.92 -5.41 5.91
CA GLN A 125 6.58 -6.07 4.65
C GLN A 125 7.74 -5.97 3.65
N ALA A 126 8.46 -4.85 3.61
CA ALA A 126 9.64 -4.68 2.77
C ALA A 126 10.75 -5.69 3.11
N ILE A 127 11.09 -5.83 4.39
CA ILE A 127 12.09 -6.81 4.83
C ILE A 127 11.63 -8.25 4.51
N GLU A 128 10.36 -8.55 4.73
CA GLU A 128 9.80 -9.86 4.35
C GLU A 128 9.82 -10.11 2.85
N ALA A 129 9.68 -9.07 2.01
CA ALA A 129 9.79 -9.21 0.56
C ALA A 129 11.23 -9.53 0.13
N PHE A 130 12.25 -8.92 0.75
CA PHE A 130 13.65 -9.29 0.50
C PHE A 130 13.91 -10.77 0.85
N ILE A 131 13.47 -11.21 2.04
CA ILE A 131 13.61 -12.61 2.49
C ILE A 131 12.91 -13.58 1.52
N LYS A 132 11.66 -13.29 1.13
CA LYS A 132 10.91 -14.16 0.20
C LYS A 132 11.47 -14.16 -1.23
N ASN A 133 12.22 -13.13 -1.60
CA ASN A 133 12.95 -13.08 -2.86
C ASN A 133 14.30 -13.84 -2.79
N GLY A 134 14.71 -14.33 -1.61
CA GLY A 134 16.04 -14.90 -1.40
C GLY A 134 17.17 -13.87 -1.46
N ASP A 135 16.86 -12.58 -1.32
CA ASP A 135 17.83 -11.49 -1.34
C ASP A 135 18.30 -11.18 0.09
N ASP A 136 19.05 -12.12 0.67
CA ASP A 136 19.50 -12.05 2.06
C ASP A 136 20.44 -10.86 2.31
N VAL A 137 21.18 -10.44 1.27
CA VAL A 137 22.09 -9.30 1.33
C VAL A 137 21.28 -8.02 1.58
N ARG A 138 20.27 -7.72 0.74
CA ARG A 138 19.43 -6.54 0.96
C ARG A 138 18.57 -6.66 2.21
N ALA A 139 18.10 -7.87 2.54
CA ALA A 139 17.32 -8.10 3.74
C ALA A 139 18.08 -7.70 5.01
N LYS A 140 19.33 -8.19 5.15
CA LYS A 140 20.21 -7.86 6.30
C LYS A 140 20.58 -6.39 6.31
N PHE A 141 20.99 -5.84 5.17
CA PHE A 141 21.37 -4.44 5.05
C PHE A 141 20.23 -3.51 5.51
N TRP A 142 19.03 -3.66 4.94
CA TRP A 142 17.91 -2.79 5.27
C TRP A 142 17.36 -3.05 6.68
N LEU A 143 17.37 -4.29 7.17
CA LEU A 143 16.96 -4.55 8.56
C LEU A 143 17.87 -3.80 9.54
N ASN A 144 19.19 -3.88 9.37
CA ASN A 144 20.15 -3.21 10.25
C ASN A 144 20.01 -1.68 10.15
N ASN A 145 19.98 -1.12 8.93
CA ASN A 145 19.82 0.33 8.73
C ASN A 145 18.52 0.86 9.38
N LEU A 146 17.40 0.14 9.21
CA LEU A 146 16.14 0.55 9.81
C LEU A 146 16.16 0.39 11.34
N LEU A 147 16.83 -0.62 11.89
CA LEU A 147 16.96 -0.80 13.35
C LEU A 147 17.81 0.29 14.00
N GLU A 148 18.87 0.78 13.36
CA GLU A 148 19.69 1.89 13.87
C GLU A 148 18.88 3.18 14.09
N ARG A 149 17.84 3.38 13.26
CA ARG A 149 16.91 4.52 13.36
C ARG A 149 16.02 4.49 14.60
N GLN A 150 16.06 3.41 15.38
CA GLN A 150 15.41 3.39 16.70
C GLN A 150 15.96 4.44 17.67
N SER A 151 17.17 4.95 17.38
CA SER A 151 17.80 6.08 18.08
C SER A 151 16.92 7.32 18.12
N TYR A 152 16.12 7.57 17.06
CA TYR A 152 15.21 8.71 17.00
C TYR A 152 13.71 8.32 16.90
N ASP A 153 13.38 7.11 16.43
CA ASP A 153 12.01 6.58 16.49
C ASP A 153 11.99 5.14 17.03
N LYS A 154 11.66 5.01 18.32
CA LYS A 154 11.57 3.72 19.03
C LYS A 154 10.67 2.67 18.36
N ASN A 155 9.81 3.02 17.42
CA ASN A 155 8.98 2.04 16.71
C ASN A 155 9.80 1.15 15.77
N PHE A 156 10.98 1.57 15.32
CA PHE A 156 11.86 0.73 14.50
C PHE A 156 12.26 -0.57 15.19
N ARG A 157 12.33 -0.60 16.53
CA ARG A 157 12.58 -1.84 17.31
C ARG A 157 11.59 -2.96 17.03
N LYS A 158 10.40 -2.66 16.47
CA LYS A 158 9.41 -3.66 16.05
C LYS A 158 9.94 -4.59 14.95
N LEU A 159 10.96 -4.16 14.21
CA LEU A 159 11.57 -4.97 13.14
C LEU A 159 12.51 -6.05 13.68
N ALA A 160 12.97 -5.97 14.92
CA ALA A 160 13.89 -6.96 15.52
C ALA A 160 13.33 -8.39 15.52
N VAL A 161 11.99 -8.54 15.49
CA VAL A 161 11.32 -9.84 15.31
C VAL A 161 11.74 -10.58 14.03
N LEU A 162 12.33 -9.89 13.06
CA LEU A 162 12.81 -10.45 11.80
C LEU A 162 14.28 -10.93 11.86
N GLU A 163 15.04 -10.60 12.91
CA GLU A 163 16.44 -11.03 13.06
C GLU A 163 16.56 -12.56 13.04
N LYS A 164 15.66 -13.26 13.73
CA LYS A 164 15.58 -14.73 13.77
C LYS A 164 15.33 -15.42 12.41
N LYS A 165 15.01 -14.65 11.37
CA LYS A 165 14.83 -15.18 10.00
C LYS A 165 16.09 -15.01 9.15
N LEU A 166 17.06 -14.23 9.61
CA LEU A 166 18.24 -13.81 8.85
C LEU A 166 19.57 -14.21 9.53
N TYR A 167 19.54 -14.40 10.84
CA TYR A 167 20.63 -14.86 11.70
C TYR A 167 20.17 -16.08 12.48
#